data_AF-A0A7S1W8Z4-F1
#
_entry.id   AF-A0A7S1W8Z4-F1
#
_cell.length_a   1.000
_cell.length_b   1.000
_cell.length_c   1.000
_cell.angle_alpha   90.00
_cell.angle_beta   90.00
_cell.angle_gamma   90.00
#
_symmetry.space_group_name_H-M   'P 1'
#
loop_
_entity.id
_entity.type
_entity.pdbx_description
1 polymer ?
#
loop_
_entity_poly.entity_id
_entity_poly.type
_entity_poly.pdbx_seq_one_letter_code
_entity_poly.pdbx_strand_id
1 'polypeptide(L)'
;RRALLVGCNYPGSQAELNGCVNDVLRMSSLLRRVYGFSPYDMRILTDDGHGAHGYSTRANITSGFRWLVEDVKPGDALFFHYSGHGGQQEDPNYAEEDGYDETILPTDFQNAGQIVDDEIFDSICARLPSGAKLTAVMDCCHSGTGLDLPFIWQNGQWVEEDNPSHSAGDVLLISGCLDEQTSAD
;
A
#
# COMPACT_ATOMS: atom_id res chain seq x y z
N ARG A 1 11.90 -11.79 6.60
CA ARG A 1 10.97 -10.67 6.87
C ARG A 1 11.40 -9.49 6.02
N ARG A 2 10.50 -8.74 5.38
CA ARG A 2 10.85 -7.52 4.62
C ARG A 2 9.73 -6.49 4.75
N ALA A 3 10.06 -5.20 4.79
CA ALA A 3 9.07 -4.12 4.83
C ALA A 3 9.32 -3.05 3.79
N LEU A 4 8.26 -2.61 3.10
CA LEU A 4 8.25 -1.41 2.27
C LEU A 4 7.35 -0.38 2.93
N LEU A 5 7.88 0.81 3.23
CA LEU A 5 7.14 1.90 3.84
C LEU A 5 7.23 3.14 2.94
N VAL A 6 6.09 3.73 2.60
CA VAL A 6 5.97 4.82 1.63
C VAL A 6 5.16 5.94 2.26
N GLY A 7 5.75 7.14 2.31
CA GLY A 7 5.11 8.35 2.85
C GLY A 7 5.18 9.47 1.82
N CYS A 8 4.05 10.13 1.56
CA CYS A 8 3.95 11.21 0.58
C CYS A 8 3.32 12.45 1.22
N ASN A 9 4.10 13.51 1.42
CA ASN A 9 3.62 14.79 1.96
C ASN A 9 3.38 15.85 0.86
N TYR A 10 3.84 15.64 -0.37
CA TYR A 10 3.69 16.53 -1.53
C TYR A 10 4.07 18.00 -1.24
N PRO A 11 5.25 18.27 -0.67
CA PRO A 11 5.60 19.58 -0.12
C PRO A 11 5.55 20.69 -1.17
N GLY A 12 4.94 21.83 -0.83
CA GLY A 12 4.80 22.99 -1.70
C GLY A 12 3.85 22.81 -2.89
N SER A 13 3.07 21.72 -2.94
CA SER A 13 2.04 21.49 -3.94
C SER A 13 0.64 21.83 -3.41
N GLN A 14 -0.38 21.78 -4.27
CA GLN A 14 -1.79 21.90 -3.84
C GLN A 14 -2.30 20.64 -3.12
N ALA A 15 -1.55 19.54 -3.15
CA ALA A 15 -1.86 18.27 -2.51
C ALA A 15 -1.07 18.06 -1.20
N GLU A 16 -0.50 19.13 -0.64
CA GLU A 16 0.39 19.05 0.54
C GLU A 16 -0.32 18.43 1.76
N LEU A 17 0.35 17.49 2.41
CA LEU A 17 0.01 16.83 3.67
C LEU A 17 1.17 16.95 4.66
N ASN A 18 0.90 16.75 5.95
CA ASN A 18 1.92 16.93 6.98
C ASN A 18 2.16 15.69 7.86
N GLY A 19 1.25 14.71 7.88
CA GLY A 19 1.34 13.52 8.73
C GLY A 19 2.16 12.37 8.14
N CYS A 20 2.07 12.16 6.83
CA CYS A 20 2.34 10.86 6.22
C CYS A 20 3.78 10.36 6.39
N VAL A 21 4.76 11.26 6.28
CA VAL A 21 6.17 10.89 6.55
C VAL A 21 6.37 10.52 8.02
N ASN A 22 5.78 11.25 8.96
CA ASN A 22 5.85 10.91 10.38
C ASN A 22 5.22 9.55 10.67
N ASP A 23 4.12 9.19 10.00
CA ASP A 23 3.46 7.90 10.18
C ASP A 23 4.34 6.74 9.73
N VAL A 24 5.02 6.89 8.59
CA VAL A 24 6.04 5.94 8.12
C VAL A 24 7.21 5.81 9.08
N LEU A 25 7.71 6.90 9.64
CA LEU A 25 8.82 6.85 10.62
C LEU A 25 8.39 6.16 11.92
N ARG A 26 7.14 6.39 12.38
CA ARG A 26 6.56 5.71 13.55
C ARG A 26 6.38 4.22 13.29
N MET A 27 5.83 3.85 12.13
CA MET A 27 5.67 2.45 11.72
C MET A 27 7.03 1.76 11.62
N SER A 28 8.03 2.42 11.05
CA SER A 28 9.41 1.91 10.98
C SER A 28 9.97 1.61 12.38
N SER A 29 9.79 2.55 13.32
CA SER A 29 10.21 2.37 14.72
C SER A 29 9.48 1.19 15.38
N LEU A 30 8.18 1.05 15.16
CA LEU A 30 7.37 -0.05 15.69
C LEU A 30 7.85 -1.40 15.16
N LEU A 31 7.98 -1.56 13.84
CA LEU A 31 8.43 -2.78 13.18
C LEU A 31 9.82 -3.21 13.68
N ARG A 32 10.73 -2.25 13.86
CA ARG A 32 12.08 -2.53 14.36
C ARG A 32 12.08 -2.93 15.84
N ARG A 33 11.42 -2.14 16.69
CA ARG A 33 11.54 -2.27 18.15
C ARG A 33 10.70 -3.38 18.73
N VAL A 34 9.54 -3.66 18.13
CA VAL A 34 8.56 -4.62 18.65
C VAL A 34 8.55 -5.90 17.83
N TYR A 35 8.55 -5.79 16.50
CA TYR A 35 8.40 -6.94 15.60
C TYR A 35 9.73 -7.49 15.06
N GLY A 36 10.86 -6.86 15.43
CA GLY A 36 12.20 -7.34 15.11
C GLY A 36 12.54 -7.31 13.62
N PHE A 37 12.01 -6.34 12.87
CA PHE A 37 12.49 -6.06 11.51
C PHE A 37 13.89 -5.45 11.56
N SER A 38 14.79 -6.00 10.76
CA SER A 38 16.12 -5.43 10.56
C SER A 38 16.03 -4.18 9.69
N PRO A 39 16.76 -3.09 9.98
CA PRO A 39 16.84 -1.94 9.07
C PRO A 39 17.30 -2.29 7.66
N TYR A 40 18.08 -3.37 7.50
CA TYR A 40 18.54 -3.86 6.19
C TYR A 40 17.46 -4.57 5.39
N ASP A 41 16.39 -5.00 6.05
CA ASP A 41 15.23 -5.66 5.44
C ASP A 41 14.06 -4.67 5.28
N MET A 42 14.34 -3.36 5.28
CA MET A 42 13.32 -2.32 5.19
C MET A 42 13.69 -1.32 4.11
N ARG A 43 12.76 -1.02 3.21
CA ARG A 43 12.84 0.14 2.30
C ARG A 43 11.86 1.20 2.76
N ILE A 44 12.35 2.44 2.83
CA ILE A 44 11.59 3.60 3.31
C ILE A 44 11.72 4.69 2.26
N LEU A 45 10.60 5.05 1.64
CA LEU A 45 10.49 6.06 0.58
C LEU A 45 9.71 7.26 1.10
N THR A 46 10.29 8.46 1.06
CA THR A 46 9.62 9.71 1.46
C THR A 46 10.09 10.88 0.61
N ASP A 47 9.28 11.92 0.47
CA ASP A 47 9.56 13.11 -0.36
C ASP A 47 10.24 14.28 0.35
N ASP A 48 10.41 14.20 1.65
CA ASP A 48 11.18 15.15 2.45
C ASP A 48 12.67 14.78 2.58
N GLY A 49 13.09 13.67 1.94
CA GLY A 49 14.47 13.16 2.00
C GLY A 49 14.83 12.47 3.32
N HIS A 50 13.89 12.30 4.26
CA HIS A 50 14.11 11.51 5.47
C HIS A 50 14.09 9.99 5.22
N GLY A 51 13.55 9.56 4.08
CA GLY A 51 13.50 8.19 3.60
C GLY A 51 14.89 7.70 3.21
N ALA A 52 15.37 6.67 3.91
CA ALA A 52 16.71 6.12 3.69
C ALA A 52 16.93 5.50 2.29
N HIS A 53 15.87 5.34 1.49
CA HIS A 53 15.90 4.63 0.20
C HIS A 53 15.40 5.47 -0.99
N GLY A 54 15.20 6.77 -0.79
CA GLY A 54 14.88 7.73 -1.86
C GLY A 54 13.47 8.28 -1.82
N TYR A 55 13.14 9.07 -2.85
CA TYR A 55 11.85 9.72 -3.02
C TYR A 55 10.73 8.72 -3.33
N SER A 56 9.52 8.97 -2.84
CA SER A 56 8.28 8.20 -3.08
C SER A 56 7.68 8.45 -4.48
N THR A 57 8.54 8.42 -5.50
CA THR A 57 8.12 8.49 -6.92
C THR A 57 7.51 7.17 -7.37
N ARG A 58 6.73 7.21 -8.45
CA ARG A 58 6.07 6.03 -9.02
C ARG A 58 7.08 4.92 -9.31
N ALA A 59 8.17 5.27 -9.97
CA ALA A 59 9.22 4.32 -10.34
C ALA A 59 9.86 3.66 -9.11
N ASN A 60 10.09 4.41 -8.03
CA ASN A 60 10.69 3.89 -6.81
C ASN A 60 9.70 3.01 -6.02
N ILE A 61 8.43 3.38 -5.97
CA ILE A 61 7.38 2.57 -5.34
C ILE A 61 7.25 1.23 -6.08
N THR A 62 7.13 1.24 -7.41
CA THR A 62 7.06 0.01 -8.22
C THR A 62 8.33 -0.86 -8.09
N SER A 63 9.51 -0.24 -7.99
CA SER A 63 10.76 -0.97 -7.70
C SER A 63 10.75 -1.56 -6.28
N GLY A 64 10.18 -0.84 -5.32
CA GLY A 64 9.95 -1.28 -3.95
C GLY A 64 9.06 -2.52 -3.89
N PHE A 65 7.96 -2.55 -4.63
CA PHE A 65 7.08 -3.72 -4.74
C PHE A 65 7.83 -4.95 -5.21
N ARG A 66 8.58 -4.83 -6.32
CA ARG A 66 9.38 -5.94 -6.87
C ARG A 66 10.35 -6.49 -5.83
N TRP A 67 11.05 -5.61 -5.11
CA TRP A 67 11.97 -6.02 -4.06
C TRP A 67 11.27 -6.63 -2.85
N LEU A 68 10.07 -6.17 -2.49
CA LEU A 68 9.33 -6.69 -1.34
C LEU A 68 9.03 -8.17 -1.52
N VAL A 69 8.66 -8.58 -2.74
CA VAL A 69 8.25 -9.95 -3.07
C VAL A 69 9.32 -10.81 -3.76
N GLU A 70 10.51 -10.27 -4.02
CA GLU A 70 11.62 -11.01 -4.64
C GLU A 70 12.05 -12.21 -3.76
N ASP A 71 12.20 -13.41 -4.31
CA ASP A 71 12.68 -14.60 -3.60
C ASP A 71 11.94 -14.95 -2.29
N VAL A 72 10.66 -14.59 -2.17
CA VAL A 72 9.83 -14.92 -1.01
C VAL A 72 9.60 -16.42 -0.90
N LYS A 73 9.68 -16.95 0.32
CA LYS A 73 9.49 -18.36 0.62
C LYS A 73 8.34 -18.57 1.62
N PRO A 74 7.75 -19.78 1.67
CA PRO A 74 6.83 -20.14 2.74
C PRO A 74 7.43 -19.84 4.12
N GLY A 75 6.67 -19.18 4.99
CA GLY A 75 7.10 -18.73 6.32
C GLY A 75 7.68 -17.32 6.37
N ASP A 76 7.95 -16.67 5.22
CA ASP A 76 8.31 -15.25 5.21
C ASP A 76 7.13 -14.37 5.62
N ALA A 77 7.44 -13.28 6.32
CA ALA A 77 6.48 -12.24 6.69
C ALA A 77 6.89 -10.89 6.10
N LEU A 78 6.00 -10.32 5.31
CA LEU A 78 6.16 -9.08 4.59
C LEU A 78 5.26 -8.00 5.19
N PHE A 79 5.69 -6.75 5.09
CA PHE A 79 4.93 -5.61 5.55
C PHE A 79 4.92 -4.51 4.48
N PHE A 80 3.76 -4.01 4.14
CA PHE A 80 3.60 -2.83 3.28
C PHE A 80 2.88 -1.74 4.06
N HIS A 81 3.39 -0.52 4.02
CA HIS A 81 2.72 0.65 4.59
C HIS A 81 2.72 1.77 3.57
N TYR A 82 1.54 2.31 3.28
CA TYR A 82 1.38 3.52 2.52
C TYR A 82 0.64 4.55 3.36
N SER A 83 1.15 5.78 3.37
CA SER A 83 0.45 6.95 3.92
C SER A 83 0.61 8.12 2.95
N GLY A 84 -0.49 8.72 2.55
CA GLY A 84 -0.54 9.76 1.52
C GLY A 84 -1.95 9.88 0.92
N HIS A 85 -2.09 10.61 -0.19
CA HIS A 85 -3.35 10.65 -0.92
C HIS A 85 -3.71 9.31 -1.56
N GLY A 86 -5.00 9.00 -1.52
CA GLY A 86 -5.65 8.03 -2.39
C GLY A 86 -6.61 8.77 -3.33
N GLY A 87 -7.03 8.11 -4.40
CA GLY A 87 -8.01 8.66 -5.34
C GLY A 87 -8.47 7.60 -6.32
N GLN A 88 -9.37 7.98 -7.23
CA GLN A 88 -10.01 7.05 -8.16
C GLN A 88 -9.68 7.38 -9.63
N GLN A 89 -9.64 6.37 -10.49
CA GLN A 89 -9.60 6.51 -11.96
C GLN A 89 -10.71 5.68 -12.61
N GLU A 90 -11.21 6.07 -13.79
CA GLU A 90 -12.21 5.25 -14.49
C GLU A 90 -11.61 3.87 -14.81
N ASP A 91 -12.28 2.81 -14.35
CA ASP A 91 -11.91 1.43 -14.64
C ASP A 91 -12.30 1.10 -16.10
N PRO A 92 -11.31 0.89 -17.00
CA PRO A 92 -11.59 0.63 -18.41
C PRO A 92 -12.18 -0.77 -18.67
N ASN A 93 -12.09 -1.68 -17.69
CA ASN A 93 -12.51 -3.07 -17.80
C ASN A 93 -13.85 -3.35 -17.09
N TYR A 94 -14.36 -2.42 -16.28
CA TYR A 94 -15.60 -2.55 -15.49
C TYR A 94 -15.59 -3.80 -14.58
N ALA A 95 -14.44 -4.10 -14.00
CA ALA A 95 -14.26 -5.09 -12.96
C ALA A 95 -14.88 -4.62 -11.63
N GLU A 96 -14.79 -3.32 -11.32
CA GLU A 96 -15.37 -2.74 -10.11
C GLU A 96 -16.87 -2.39 -10.25
N GLU A 97 -17.64 -2.57 -9.17
CA GLU A 97 -19.09 -2.35 -9.20
C GLU A 97 -19.48 -0.87 -9.43
N ASP A 98 -18.65 0.07 -8.98
CA ASP A 98 -18.87 1.50 -9.16
C ASP A 98 -18.21 2.05 -10.45
N GLY A 99 -17.37 1.24 -11.10
CA GLY A 99 -16.66 1.55 -12.34
C GLY A 99 -15.40 2.40 -12.17
N TYR A 100 -14.80 2.45 -10.99
CA TYR A 100 -13.57 3.19 -10.72
C TYR A 100 -12.52 2.30 -10.04
N ASP A 101 -11.26 2.35 -10.49
CA ASP A 101 -10.13 1.73 -9.80
C ASP A 101 -9.66 2.65 -8.65
N GLU A 102 -9.37 2.08 -7.48
CA GLU A 102 -8.73 2.82 -6.41
C GLU A 102 -7.22 2.97 -6.64
N THR A 103 -6.67 4.10 -6.19
CA THR A 103 -5.28 4.44 -6.50
C THR A 103 -4.53 5.03 -5.31
N ILE A 104 -3.23 4.79 -5.29
CA ILE A 104 -2.29 5.58 -4.50
C ILE A 104 -1.59 6.60 -5.40
N LEU A 105 -1.30 7.78 -4.84
CA LEU A 105 -0.63 8.86 -5.56
C LEU A 105 0.88 8.89 -5.22
N PRO A 106 1.77 8.58 -6.17
CA PRO A 106 3.19 8.85 -6.00
C PRO A 106 3.47 10.35 -6.00
N THR A 107 4.62 10.78 -5.49
CA THR A 107 4.91 12.22 -5.35
C THR A 107 5.12 12.94 -6.69
N ASP A 108 5.31 12.18 -7.76
CA ASP A 108 5.40 12.64 -9.15
C ASP A 108 4.15 12.27 -9.99
N PHE A 109 3.00 11.97 -9.35
CA PHE A 109 1.77 11.50 -10.02
C PHE A 109 1.30 12.41 -11.16
N GLN A 110 1.53 13.71 -11.07
CA GLN A 110 1.18 14.69 -12.10
C GLN A 110 1.87 14.41 -13.44
N ASN A 111 3.05 13.80 -13.42
CA ASN A 111 3.85 13.46 -14.60
C ASN A 111 3.88 11.96 -14.88
N ALA A 112 3.92 11.14 -13.84
CA ALA A 112 4.11 9.69 -13.93
C ALA A 112 2.79 8.89 -13.85
N GLY A 113 1.67 9.54 -13.51
CA GLY A 113 0.40 8.90 -13.21
C GLY A 113 0.32 8.34 -11.79
N GLN A 114 -0.89 7.93 -11.40
CA GLN A 114 -1.13 7.24 -10.14
C GLN A 114 -0.81 5.73 -10.29
N ILE A 115 -0.94 4.97 -9.21
CA ILE A 115 -0.82 3.50 -9.22
C ILE A 115 -2.17 2.94 -8.79
N VAL A 116 -2.85 2.24 -9.69
CA VAL A 116 -4.12 1.56 -9.40
C VAL A 116 -3.88 0.33 -8.52
N ASP A 117 -4.83 -0.01 -7.66
CA ASP A 117 -4.89 -1.18 -6.80
C ASP A 117 -4.64 -2.49 -7.54
N ASP A 118 -5.18 -2.67 -8.75
CA ASP A 118 -4.92 -3.79 -9.64
C ASP A 118 -3.39 -3.98 -9.87
N GLU A 119 -2.67 -2.88 -10.12
CA GLU A 119 -1.21 -2.90 -10.27
C GLU A 119 -0.50 -3.25 -8.96
N ILE A 120 -1.04 -2.81 -7.82
CA ILE A 120 -0.51 -3.13 -6.49
C ILE A 120 -0.71 -4.62 -6.22
N PHE A 121 -1.93 -5.14 -6.42
CA PHE A 121 -2.29 -6.53 -6.24
C PHE A 121 -1.40 -7.45 -7.08
N ASP A 122 -1.28 -7.19 -8.38
CA ASP A 122 -0.44 -7.96 -9.30
C ASP A 122 1.04 -7.92 -8.92
N SER A 123 1.47 -6.82 -8.32
CA SER A 123 2.87 -6.61 -7.92
C SER A 123 3.22 -7.31 -6.62
N ILE A 124 2.34 -7.30 -5.60
CA ILE A 124 2.70 -7.77 -4.24
C ILE A 124 1.79 -8.85 -3.66
N CYS A 125 0.56 -9.02 -4.14
CA CYS A 125 -0.38 -10.02 -3.64
C CYS A 125 -0.35 -11.29 -4.50
N ALA A 126 -0.53 -11.16 -5.82
CA ALA A 126 -0.57 -12.29 -6.76
C ALA A 126 0.75 -13.09 -6.82
N ARG A 127 1.86 -12.48 -6.38
CA ARG A 127 3.21 -13.05 -6.41
C ARG A 127 3.56 -13.93 -5.21
N LEU A 128 2.73 -13.95 -4.17
CA LEU A 128 3.08 -14.62 -2.92
C LEU A 128 2.88 -16.14 -3.02
N PRO A 129 3.87 -16.95 -2.62
CA PRO A 129 3.69 -18.39 -2.52
C PRO A 129 2.85 -18.75 -1.28
N SER A 130 2.24 -19.93 -1.31
CA SER A 130 1.52 -20.47 -0.15
C SER A 130 2.40 -20.52 1.10
N GLY A 131 1.83 -20.04 2.22
CA GLY A 131 2.51 -19.96 3.51
C GLY A 131 3.37 -18.70 3.72
N ALA A 132 3.54 -17.84 2.71
CA ALA A 132 4.03 -16.48 2.93
C ALA A 132 2.90 -15.59 3.45
N LYS A 133 3.25 -14.55 4.22
CA LYS A 133 2.29 -13.62 4.80
C LYS A 133 2.63 -12.18 4.40
N LEU A 134 1.64 -11.41 3.99
CA LEU A 134 1.73 -9.96 3.77
C LEU A 134 0.73 -9.25 4.68
N THR A 135 1.22 -8.31 5.48
CA THR A 135 0.37 -7.34 6.18
C THR A 135 0.55 -5.98 5.52
N ALA A 136 -0.53 -5.42 5.02
CA ALA A 136 -0.58 -4.10 4.44
C ALA A 136 -1.36 -3.15 5.35
N VAL A 137 -0.86 -1.93 5.49
CA VAL A 137 -1.56 -0.83 6.13
C VAL A 137 -1.63 0.31 5.12
N MET A 138 -2.84 0.76 4.79
CA MET A 138 -3.06 1.87 3.88
C MET A 138 -3.79 2.98 4.62
N ASP A 139 -3.12 4.12 4.75
CA ASP A 139 -3.63 5.32 5.38
C ASP A 139 -3.83 6.39 4.30
N CYS A 140 -4.92 6.24 3.56
CA CYS A 140 -5.34 7.11 2.47
C CYS A 140 -6.85 7.05 2.24
N CYS A 141 -7.43 8.06 1.59
CA CYS A 141 -8.82 8.00 1.10
C CYS A 141 -9.03 6.73 0.26
N HIS A 142 -10.24 6.18 0.29
CA HIS A 142 -10.65 5.10 -0.62
C HIS A 142 -9.74 3.85 -0.58
N SER A 143 -9.34 3.45 0.62
CA SER A 143 -8.38 2.35 0.82
C SER A 143 -9.01 1.07 1.35
N GLY A 144 -10.34 1.02 1.50
CA GLY A 144 -11.07 -0.19 1.90
C GLY A 144 -10.88 -1.33 0.90
N THR A 145 -10.82 -1.01 -0.38
CA THR A 145 -10.57 -1.94 -1.51
C THR A 145 -9.17 -1.84 -2.11
N GLY A 146 -8.27 -0.98 -1.61
CA GLY A 146 -6.98 -0.66 -2.27
C GLY A 146 -5.95 -1.80 -2.45
N LEU A 147 -6.32 -3.06 -2.18
CA LEU A 147 -5.58 -4.27 -2.57
C LEU A 147 -6.50 -5.38 -3.13
N ASP A 148 -7.72 -5.10 -3.60
CA ASP A 148 -8.60 -6.08 -4.26
C ASP A 148 -8.75 -7.41 -3.52
N LEU A 149 -8.89 -7.35 -2.20
CA LEU A 149 -8.98 -8.56 -1.40
C LEU A 149 -10.41 -9.10 -1.44
N PRO A 150 -10.60 -10.42 -1.70
CA PRO A 150 -11.93 -11.00 -1.87
C PRO A 150 -12.73 -11.13 -0.57
N PHE A 151 -12.16 -10.78 0.58
CA PHE A 151 -12.82 -10.89 1.88
C PHE A 151 -12.65 -9.60 2.69
N ILE A 152 -13.77 -9.00 3.09
CA ILE A 152 -13.80 -7.79 3.92
C ILE A 152 -14.42 -8.12 5.27
N TRP A 153 -13.84 -7.58 6.34
CA TRP A 153 -14.40 -7.69 7.69
C TRP A 153 -15.34 -6.51 7.96
N GLN A 154 -16.65 -6.75 7.89
CA GLN A 154 -17.67 -5.72 8.12
C GLN A 154 -18.73 -6.23 9.12
N ASN A 155 -19.15 -5.36 10.04
CA ASN A 155 -20.23 -5.67 11.00
C ASN A 155 -20.01 -6.95 11.83
N GLY A 156 -18.75 -7.31 12.12
CA GLY A 156 -18.41 -8.46 12.96
C GLY A 156 -18.40 -9.81 12.22
N GLN A 157 -18.40 -9.80 10.89
CA GLN A 157 -18.32 -10.99 10.06
C GLN A 157 -17.46 -10.76 8.81
N TRP A 158 -16.95 -11.85 8.24
CA TRP A 158 -16.31 -11.82 6.92
C TRP A 158 -17.39 -11.88 5.84
N VAL A 159 -17.33 -10.95 4.89
CA VAL A 159 -18.14 -10.92 3.68
C VAL A 159 -17.19 -11.20 2.52
N GLU A 160 -17.61 -12.09 1.62
CA GLU A 160 -16.91 -12.36 0.36
C GLU A 160 -17.45 -11.41 -0.70
N GLU A 161 -16.57 -10.70 -1.39
CA GLU A 161 -16.93 -9.87 -2.53
C GLU A 161 -16.68 -10.65 -3.83
N ASP A 162 -17.46 -10.35 -4.88
CA ASP A 162 -17.28 -10.95 -6.20
C ASP A 162 -16.03 -10.34 -6.89
N ASN A 163 -14.85 -10.60 -6.32
CA ASN A 163 -13.55 -10.17 -6.86
C ASN A 163 -12.80 -11.37 -7.47
N PRO A 164 -12.36 -11.31 -8.74
CA PRO A 164 -11.65 -12.42 -9.40
C PRO A 164 -10.22 -12.65 -8.86
N SER A 165 -9.68 -11.73 -8.07
CA SER A 165 -8.29 -11.70 -7.65
C SER A 165 -8.04 -12.54 -6.38
N HIS A 166 -7.06 -13.45 -6.46
CA HIS A 166 -6.69 -14.33 -5.36
C HIS A 166 -5.16 -14.43 -5.20
N SER A 167 -4.69 -14.36 -3.95
CA SER A 167 -3.30 -14.68 -3.59
C SER A 167 -3.19 -16.11 -3.08
N ALA A 168 -2.08 -16.79 -3.38
CA ALA A 168 -1.78 -18.06 -2.74
C ALA A 168 -1.24 -17.89 -1.31
N GLY A 169 -0.69 -16.71 -0.98
CA GLY A 169 -0.24 -16.34 0.36
C GLY A 169 -1.34 -15.71 1.21
N ASP A 170 -1.09 -15.55 2.51
CA ASP A 170 -2.04 -14.89 3.41
C ASP A 170 -1.82 -13.38 3.34
N VAL A 171 -2.83 -12.63 2.86
CA VAL A 171 -2.80 -11.17 2.80
C VAL A 171 -3.81 -10.58 3.78
N LEU A 172 -3.37 -9.60 4.57
CA LEU A 172 -4.22 -8.80 5.45
C LEU A 172 -4.03 -7.33 5.13
N LEU A 173 -5.10 -6.64 4.75
CA LEU A 173 -5.15 -5.18 4.64
C LEU A 173 -5.81 -4.59 5.89
N ILE A 174 -5.20 -3.53 6.43
CA ILE A 174 -5.80 -2.64 7.42
C ILE A 174 -5.88 -1.26 6.79
N SER A 175 -7.09 -0.75 6.63
CA SER A 175 -7.37 0.57 6.08
C SER A 175 -7.81 1.55 7.17
N GLY A 176 -7.44 2.83 7.02
CA GLY A 176 -7.84 3.94 7.89
C GLY A 176 -9.18 4.59 7.52
N CYS A 177 -9.71 4.35 6.32
CA CYS A 177 -10.93 4.99 5.80
C CYS A 177 -11.90 3.97 5.19
N LEU A 178 -13.20 4.23 5.32
CA LEU A 178 -14.22 3.57 4.49
C LEU A 178 -14.20 4.23 3.10
N ASP A 179 -14.55 3.51 2.04
CA ASP A 179 -14.44 3.99 0.65
C ASP A 179 -15.28 5.23 0.34
N GLU A 180 -16.24 5.58 1.19
CA GLU A 180 -17.03 6.82 1.08
C GLU A 180 -16.41 8.04 1.79
N GLN A 181 -15.19 7.95 2.33
CA GLN A 181 -14.59 9.01 3.14
C GLN A 181 -13.29 9.56 2.54
N THR A 182 -13.27 10.89 2.34
CA THR A 182 -12.04 11.64 2.09
C THR A 182 -11.25 11.78 3.40
N SER A 183 -10.00 11.30 3.45
CA SER A 183 -9.06 11.57 4.53
C SER A 183 -8.76 13.06 4.58
N ALA A 184 -9.07 13.69 5.70
CA ALA A 184 -8.63 15.05 6.02
C ALA A 184 -7.72 14.97 7.25
N ASP A 185 -6.46 15.34 7.08
CA ASP A 185 -5.55 15.69 8.18
C ASP A 185 -6.03 16.97 8.89
#